data_AF-A0AAV3KFT0-F1
#
_entry.id   AF-A0AAV3KFT0-F1
#
_cell.length_a   1.000
_cell.length_b   1.000
_cell.length_c   1.000
_cell.angle_alpha   90.00
_cell.angle_beta   90.00
_cell.angle_gamma   90.00
#
_symmetry.space_group_name_H-M   'P 1'
#
loop_
_entity.id
_entity.type
_entity.pdbx_description
1 polymer ?
#
loop_
_entity_poly.entity_id
_entity_poly.type
_entity_poly.pdbx_seq_one_letter_code
_entity_poly.pdbx_strand_id
1 'polypeptide(L)'
;MFNDLRDKMVSVLARIRERGYGPEEAISHIVQSLGSRYSDVSKVNVLTSKLIADVVHSTYQDETSPLEIAAIIRMLGYASRDVVTGIHEQFPQLTPEDVGRLVLHEKVYPNTDRDAFISAMTYGGYSREESEQAANSLYP
;
A
#
# COMPACT_ATOMS: atom_id res chain seq x y z
N MET A 1 7.64 5.16 -20.81
CA MET A 1 8.68 4.81 -19.83
C MET A 1 8.07 4.29 -18.53
N PHE A 2 7.07 4.95 -17.93
CA PHE A 2 6.39 4.45 -16.72
C PHE A 2 5.68 3.09 -16.93
N ASN A 3 4.93 2.95 -18.04
CA ASN A 3 4.27 1.68 -18.38
C ASN A 3 5.27 0.53 -18.57
N ASP A 4 6.46 0.81 -19.12
CA ASP A 4 7.50 -0.22 -19.31
C ASP A 4 8.10 -0.71 -17.99
N LEU A 5 8.22 0.15 -16.97
CA LEU A 5 8.64 -0.28 -15.63
C LEU A 5 7.56 -1.14 -14.97
N ARG A 6 6.31 -0.67 -14.99
CA ARG A 6 5.15 -1.39 -14.45
C ARG A 6 5.04 -2.79 -15.05
N ASP A 7 5.04 -2.90 -16.37
CA ASP A 7 4.84 -4.17 -17.08
C ASP A 7 5.98 -5.16 -16.79
N LYS A 8 7.22 -4.65 -16.63
CA LYS A 8 8.35 -5.47 -16.18
C LYS A 8 8.16 -5.97 -14.75
N MET A 9 7.70 -5.13 -13.83
CA MET A 9 7.46 -5.54 -12.44
C MET A 9 6.33 -6.58 -12.36
N VAL A 10 5.23 -6.38 -13.09
CA VAL A 10 4.15 -7.36 -13.23
C VAL A 10 4.70 -8.69 -13.77
N SER A 11 5.52 -8.64 -14.83
CA SER A 11 6.13 -9.85 -15.41
C SER A 11 7.04 -10.58 -14.43
N VAL A 12 7.80 -9.86 -13.59
CA VAL A 12 8.66 -10.44 -12.57
C VAL A 12 7.82 -11.09 -11.46
N LEU A 13 6.82 -10.39 -10.93
CA LEU A 13 5.94 -10.95 -9.90
C LEU A 13 5.13 -12.14 -10.41
N ALA A 14 4.66 -12.11 -11.66
CA ALA A 14 3.91 -13.22 -12.26
C ALA A 14 4.75 -14.51 -12.29
N ARG A 15 6.04 -14.42 -12.65
CA ARG A 15 6.97 -15.56 -12.62
C ARG A 15 7.24 -16.07 -11.20
N ILE A 16 7.16 -15.21 -10.20
CA ILE A 16 7.31 -15.59 -8.80
C ILE A 16 6.02 -16.26 -8.30
N ARG A 17 4.85 -15.73 -8.67
CA ARG A 17 3.53 -16.33 -8.43
C ARG A 17 3.42 -17.73 -9.04
N GLU A 18 3.92 -17.93 -10.26
CA GLU A 18 3.98 -19.26 -10.92
C GLU A 18 4.78 -20.31 -10.12
N ARG A 19 5.66 -19.86 -9.21
CA ARG A 19 6.42 -20.73 -8.30
C ARG A 19 5.70 -20.99 -6.97
N GLY A 20 4.46 -20.51 -6.82
CA GLY A 20 3.59 -20.74 -5.66
C GLY A 20 3.71 -19.74 -4.53
N TYR A 21 4.40 -18.62 -4.73
CA TYR A 21 4.54 -17.57 -3.70
C TYR A 21 3.30 -16.68 -3.65
N GLY A 22 2.87 -16.34 -2.43
CA GLY A 22 1.88 -15.28 -2.21
C GLY A 22 2.44 -13.88 -2.47
N PRO A 23 1.59 -12.84 -2.49
CA PRO A 23 2.02 -11.47 -2.82
C PRO A 23 3.02 -10.91 -1.82
N GLU A 24 2.81 -11.09 -0.51
CA GLU A 24 3.75 -10.62 0.53
C GLU A 24 5.10 -11.36 0.42
N GLU A 25 5.08 -12.68 0.24
CA GLU A 25 6.27 -13.50 0.10
C GLU A 25 7.05 -13.16 -1.16
N ALA A 26 6.36 -12.93 -2.28
CA ALA A 26 6.98 -12.55 -3.54
C ALA A 26 7.69 -11.21 -3.46
N ILE A 27 7.06 -10.21 -2.83
CA ILE A 27 7.69 -8.91 -2.60
C ILE A 27 8.88 -9.05 -1.65
N SER A 28 8.73 -9.78 -0.55
CA SER A 28 9.82 -10.05 0.38
C SER A 28 11.02 -10.71 -0.33
N HIS A 29 10.74 -11.70 -1.21
CA HIS A 29 11.76 -12.36 -2.01
C HIS A 29 12.49 -11.38 -2.94
N ILE A 30 11.77 -10.46 -3.59
CA ILE A 30 12.37 -9.40 -4.41
C ILE A 30 13.26 -8.49 -3.55
N VAL A 31 12.75 -7.98 -2.43
CA VAL A 31 13.53 -7.07 -1.55
C VAL A 31 14.79 -7.75 -1.04
N GLN A 32 14.70 -9.02 -0.61
CA GLN A 32 15.86 -9.80 -0.20
C GLN A 32 16.87 -9.98 -1.33
N SER A 33 16.41 -10.24 -2.55
CA SER A 33 17.29 -10.42 -3.72
C SER A 33 18.04 -9.14 -4.13
N LEU A 34 17.45 -7.97 -3.86
CA LEU A 34 18.06 -6.66 -4.11
C LEU A 34 19.12 -6.28 -3.06
N GLY A 35 19.18 -6.99 -1.94
CA GLY A 35 20.17 -6.81 -0.87
C GLY A 35 19.94 -5.56 -0.01
N SER A 36 20.75 -5.41 1.04
CA SER A 36 20.66 -4.37 2.09
C SER A 36 20.75 -2.92 1.60
N ARG A 37 21.09 -2.69 0.33
CA ARG A 37 21.15 -1.35 -0.28
C ARG A 37 19.76 -0.74 -0.55
N TYR A 38 18.71 -1.56 -0.58
CA TYR A 38 17.33 -1.15 -0.81
C TYR A 38 16.42 -1.43 0.39
N SER A 39 16.98 -1.36 1.60
CA SER A 39 16.22 -1.55 2.85
C SER A 39 15.07 -0.55 3.05
N ASP A 40 14.99 0.48 2.20
CA ASP A 40 13.96 1.49 2.23
C ASP A 40 13.52 1.82 0.79
N VAL A 41 12.62 0.98 0.27
CA VAL A 41 12.10 1.09 -1.11
C VAL A 41 11.40 2.42 -1.34
N SER A 42 10.84 3.02 -0.28
CA SER A 42 10.23 4.36 -0.30
C SER A 42 11.16 5.47 -0.79
N LYS A 43 12.48 5.29 -0.68
CA LYS A 43 13.49 6.27 -1.14
C LYS A 43 13.79 6.17 -2.63
N VAL A 44 13.29 5.15 -3.33
CA VAL A 44 13.45 5.01 -4.76
C VAL A 44 12.33 5.78 -5.46
N ASN A 45 12.61 7.02 -5.89
CA ASN A 45 11.61 7.96 -6.43
C ASN A 45 10.66 7.40 -7.52
N VAL A 46 11.07 6.36 -8.26
CA VAL A 46 10.22 5.74 -9.30
C VAL A 46 9.28 4.66 -8.76
N LEU A 47 9.58 4.09 -7.59
CA LEU A 47 8.73 3.12 -6.91
C LEU A 47 7.83 3.91 -5.96
N THR A 48 6.65 4.30 -6.44
CA THR A 48 5.64 4.96 -5.61
C THR A 48 4.70 3.93 -4.99
N SER A 49 4.06 4.26 -3.88
CA SER A 49 3.06 3.35 -3.26
C SER A 49 1.92 3.01 -4.24
N LYS A 50 1.52 3.96 -5.09
CA LYS A 50 0.56 3.72 -6.18
C LYS A 50 1.03 2.65 -7.16
N LEU A 51 2.28 2.76 -7.64
CA LEU A 51 2.84 1.78 -8.57
C LEU A 51 2.93 0.40 -7.92
N ILE A 52 3.35 0.32 -6.65
CA ILE A 52 3.40 -0.95 -5.92
C ILE A 52 2.00 -1.56 -5.80
N ALA A 53 1.00 -0.78 -5.35
CA ALA A 53 -0.38 -1.24 -5.21
C ALA A 53 -0.93 -1.79 -6.53
N ASP A 54 -0.76 -1.04 -7.61
CA ASP A 54 -1.20 -1.40 -8.96
C ASP A 54 -0.51 -2.66 -9.49
N VAL A 55 0.81 -2.77 -9.32
CA VAL A 55 1.58 -3.94 -9.75
C VAL A 55 1.16 -5.21 -9.00
N VAL A 56 1.02 -5.12 -7.66
CA VAL A 56 0.60 -6.26 -6.84
C VAL A 56 -0.83 -6.67 -7.20
N HIS A 57 -1.76 -5.73 -7.19
CA HIS A 57 -3.16 -5.99 -7.55
C HIS A 57 -3.30 -6.54 -8.97
N SER A 58 -2.55 -6.03 -9.95
CA SER A 58 -2.62 -6.52 -11.32
C SER A 58 -2.10 -7.94 -11.47
N THR A 59 -1.14 -8.34 -10.64
CA THR A 59 -0.50 -9.66 -10.75
C THR A 59 -1.30 -10.75 -10.04
N TYR A 60 -1.88 -10.43 -8.88
CA TYR A 60 -2.58 -11.39 -8.02
C TYR A 60 -4.11 -11.25 -8.07
N GLN A 61 -4.62 -10.10 -8.54
CA GLN A 61 -6.05 -9.82 -8.73
C GLN A 61 -6.85 -10.13 -7.47
N ASP A 62 -7.89 -10.95 -7.59
CA ASP A 62 -8.82 -11.31 -6.51
C ASP A 62 -8.16 -12.09 -5.36
N GLU A 63 -6.93 -12.57 -5.53
CA GLU A 63 -6.17 -13.26 -4.47
C GLU A 63 -5.59 -12.29 -3.44
N THR A 64 -5.54 -10.98 -3.73
CA THR A 64 -4.95 -9.98 -2.80
C THR A 64 -6.00 -9.06 -2.21
N SER A 65 -6.10 -9.08 -0.88
CA SER A 65 -6.99 -8.16 -0.17
C SER A 65 -6.40 -6.74 -0.06
N PRO A 66 -7.24 -5.70 0.09
CA PRO A 66 -6.76 -4.34 0.37
C PRO A 66 -5.83 -4.27 1.60
N LEU A 67 -6.11 -5.08 2.63
CA LEU A 67 -5.27 -5.16 3.82
C LEU A 67 -3.87 -5.68 3.52
N GLU A 68 -3.76 -6.70 2.67
CA GLU A 68 -2.48 -7.27 2.28
C GLU A 68 -1.64 -6.27 1.48
N ILE A 69 -2.26 -5.52 0.56
CA ILE A 69 -1.59 -4.41 -0.13
C ILE A 69 -1.12 -3.34 0.85
N ALA A 70 -1.96 -2.94 1.81
CA ALA A 70 -1.58 -1.95 2.83
C ALA A 70 -0.39 -2.43 3.66
N ALA A 71 -0.37 -3.71 4.06
CA ALA A 71 0.73 -4.32 4.79
C ALA A 71 2.02 -4.38 3.96
N ILE A 72 1.93 -4.71 2.67
CA ILE A 72 3.08 -4.70 1.74
C ILE A 72 3.66 -3.29 1.61
N ILE A 73 2.82 -2.28 1.40
CA ILE A 73 3.27 -0.88 1.31
C ILE A 73 3.98 -0.48 2.61
N ARG A 74 3.41 -0.82 3.77
CA ARG A 74 4.04 -0.58 5.08
C ARG A 74 5.40 -1.26 5.21
N MET A 75 5.48 -2.54 4.83
CA MET A 75 6.68 -3.37 4.90
C MET A 75 7.82 -2.77 4.07
N LEU A 76 7.50 -2.16 2.93
CA LEU A 76 8.44 -1.49 2.05
C LEU A 76 8.93 -0.13 2.55
N GLY A 77 8.45 0.34 3.71
CA GLY A 77 8.93 1.53 4.40
C GLY A 77 8.12 2.81 4.13
N TYR A 78 7.07 2.73 3.31
CA TYR A 78 6.20 3.89 3.01
C TYR A 78 5.37 4.29 4.22
N ALA A 79 5.12 5.60 4.37
CA ALA A 79 4.36 6.15 5.50
C ALA A 79 2.85 5.89 5.39
N SER A 80 2.11 6.14 6.48
CA SER A 80 0.64 5.95 6.51
C SER A 80 -0.09 6.70 5.41
N ARG A 81 0.33 7.94 5.10
CA ARG A 81 -0.21 8.72 3.99
C ARG A 81 -0.07 8.03 2.63
N ASP A 82 1.07 7.36 2.42
CA ASP A 82 1.37 6.69 1.16
C ASP A 82 0.58 5.38 1.04
N VAL A 83 0.30 4.72 2.17
CA VAL A 83 -0.66 3.60 2.26
C VAL A 83 -2.04 4.08 1.82
N VAL A 84 -2.56 5.17 2.40
CA VAL A 84 -3.87 5.72 2.00
C VAL A 84 -3.88 6.03 0.50
N THR A 85 -2.85 6.71 -0.01
CA THR A 85 -2.73 7.04 -1.42
C THR A 85 -2.77 5.79 -2.32
N GLY A 86 -2.05 4.72 -1.95
CA GLY A 86 -2.04 3.48 -2.73
C GLY A 86 -3.37 2.74 -2.69
N ILE A 87 -4.01 2.68 -1.53
CA ILE A 87 -5.30 1.99 -1.34
C ILE A 87 -6.44 2.76 -2.01
N HIS A 88 -6.53 4.07 -1.83
CA HIS A 88 -7.60 4.89 -2.41
C HIS A 88 -7.59 4.83 -3.95
N GLU A 89 -6.40 4.86 -4.56
CA GLU A 89 -6.28 4.74 -6.02
C GLU A 89 -6.69 3.35 -6.52
N GLN A 90 -6.27 2.29 -5.82
CA GLN A 90 -6.48 0.91 -6.26
C GLN A 90 -7.89 0.40 -5.97
N PHE A 91 -8.51 0.90 -4.90
CA PHE A 91 -9.82 0.50 -4.42
C PHE A 91 -10.71 1.73 -4.19
N PRO A 92 -11.06 2.49 -5.24
CA PRO A 92 -11.82 3.73 -5.12
C PRO A 92 -13.25 3.50 -4.58
N GLN A 93 -13.73 2.26 -4.54
CA GLN A 93 -15.01 1.88 -3.95
C GLN A 93 -15.00 1.84 -2.41
N LEU A 94 -13.82 1.83 -1.76
CA LEU A 94 -13.72 1.81 -0.31
C LEU A 94 -14.08 3.17 0.28
N THR A 95 -14.87 3.16 1.34
CA THR A 95 -15.19 4.39 2.06
C THR A 95 -13.97 4.91 2.82
N PRO A 96 -13.95 6.21 3.19
CA PRO A 96 -12.90 6.74 4.07
C PRO A 96 -12.75 5.96 5.38
N GLU A 97 -13.86 5.46 5.94
CA GLU A 97 -13.82 4.64 7.16
C GLU A 97 -13.19 3.27 6.90
N ASP A 98 -13.50 2.61 5.78
CA ASP A 98 -12.89 1.34 5.41
C ASP A 98 -11.36 1.48 5.26
N VAL A 99 -10.91 2.48 4.51
CA VAL A 99 -9.47 2.77 4.37
C VAL A 99 -8.85 3.15 5.71
N GLY A 100 -9.58 3.88 6.55
CA GLY A 100 -9.13 4.22 7.89
C GLY A 100 -8.89 2.99 8.76
N ARG A 101 -9.79 2.00 8.73
CA ARG A 101 -9.62 0.70 9.42
C ARG A 101 -8.41 -0.08 8.91
N LEU A 102 -8.09 0.01 7.61
CA LEU A 102 -6.88 -0.61 7.05
C LEU A 102 -5.60 0.06 7.57
N VAL A 103 -5.56 1.39 7.62
CA VAL A 103 -4.41 2.14 8.16
C VAL A 103 -4.15 1.78 9.63
N LEU A 104 -5.22 1.70 10.42
CA LEU A 104 -5.15 1.40 11.86
C LEU A 104 -5.06 -0.10 12.18
N HIS A 105 -4.99 -0.94 11.16
CA HIS A 105 -4.81 -2.37 11.36
C HIS A 105 -3.44 -2.66 12.00
N GLU A 106 -3.36 -3.70 12.84
CA GLU A 106 -2.15 -4.09 13.59
C GLU A 106 -0.91 -4.32 12.71
N LYS A 107 -1.13 -4.72 11.46
CA LYS A 107 -0.08 -5.00 10.46
C LYS A 107 0.41 -3.75 9.72
N VAL A 108 -0.22 -2.59 9.93
CA VAL A 108 0.01 -1.36 9.14
C VAL A 108 0.52 -0.26 10.06
N TYR A 109 -0.37 0.54 10.65
CA TYR A 109 -0.02 1.63 11.57
C TYR A 109 -1.04 1.76 12.72
N PRO A 110 -1.12 0.78 13.64
CA PRO A 110 -2.15 0.75 14.68
C PRO A 110 -2.05 1.89 15.71
N ASN A 111 -0.86 2.49 15.83
CA ASN A 111 -0.59 3.56 16.79
C ASN A 111 -0.57 4.96 16.14
N THR A 112 -1.17 5.10 14.95
CA THR A 112 -1.34 6.43 14.34
C THR A 112 -2.25 7.26 15.25
N ASP A 113 -1.80 8.43 15.68
CA ASP A 113 -2.67 9.34 16.41
C ASP A 113 -3.71 9.99 15.47
N ARG A 114 -4.76 10.57 16.06
CA ARG A 114 -5.89 11.13 15.32
C ARG A 114 -5.48 12.21 14.32
N ASP A 115 -4.54 13.08 14.69
CA ASP A 115 -4.13 14.20 13.84
C ASP A 115 -3.26 13.71 12.67
N ALA A 116 -2.35 12.77 12.94
CA ALA A 116 -1.55 12.09 11.92
C ALA A 116 -2.44 11.28 10.97
N PHE A 117 -3.51 10.66 11.47
CA PHE A 117 -4.49 9.96 10.67
C PHE A 117 -5.25 10.89 9.73
N ILE A 118 -5.82 11.98 10.24
CA ILE A 118 -6.53 12.97 9.40
C ILE A 118 -5.60 13.53 8.32
N SER A 119 -4.36 13.83 8.70
CA SER A 119 -3.33 14.31 7.78
C SER A 119 -3.02 13.29 6.69
N ALA A 120 -2.91 12.00 7.05
CA ALA A 120 -2.68 10.91 6.10
C ALA A 120 -3.86 10.70 5.15
N MET A 121 -5.09 10.71 5.68
CA MET A 121 -6.32 10.57 4.89
C MET A 121 -6.49 11.71 3.89
N THR A 122 -6.28 12.95 4.33
CA THR A 122 -6.35 14.14 3.48
C THR A 122 -5.28 14.11 2.39
N TYR A 123 -4.04 13.75 2.75
CA TYR A 123 -2.97 13.59 1.77
C TYR A 123 -3.26 12.48 0.73
N GLY A 124 -3.93 11.41 1.17
CA GLY A 124 -4.34 10.28 0.35
C GLY A 124 -5.44 10.58 -0.66
N GLY A 125 -6.03 11.78 -0.63
CA GLY A 125 -7.00 12.25 -1.62
C GLY A 125 -8.44 12.31 -1.12
N TYR A 126 -8.70 12.03 0.16
CA TYR A 126 -9.99 12.32 0.77
C TYR A 126 -10.09 13.80 1.13
N SER A 127 -11.30 14.34 1.15
CA SER A 127 -11.52 15.69 1.69
C SER A 127 -11.21 15.74 3.19
N ARG A 128 -10.99 16.96 3.70
CA ARG A 128 -10.76 17.16 5.12
C ARG A 128 -11.98 16.74 5.94
N GLU A 129 -13.17 17.06 5.46
CA GLU A 129 -14.44 16.71 6.09
C GLU A 129 -14.63 15.19 6.19
N GLU A 130 -14.39 14.45 5.10
CA GLU A 130 -14.43 12.98 5.09
C GLU A 130 -13.40 12.37 6.06
N SER A 131 -12.20 12.94 6.09
CA SER A 131 -11.11 12.50 6.97
C SER A 131 -11.47 12.70 8.44
N GLU A 132 -12.05 13.85 8.80
CA GLU A 132 -12.50 14.16 10.15
C GLU A 132 -13.69 13.29 10.57
N GLN A 133 -14.63 13.01 9.65
CA GLN A 133 -15.75 12.10 9.91
C GLN A 133 -15.26 10.67 10.19
N ALA A 134 -14.38 10.13 9.36
CA ALA A 134 -13.77 8.81 9.60
C ALA A 134 -13.01 8.79 10.93
N ALA A 135 -12.27 9.86 11.25
CA ALA A 135 -11.56 9.96 12.52
C ALA A 135 -12.51 9.96 13.73
N ASN A 136 -13.67 10.61 13.64
CA ASN A 136 -14.66 10.61 14.73
C ASN A 136 -15.26 9.22 14.98
N SER A 137 -15.36 8.38 13.95
CA SER A 137 -15.82 6.99 14.11
C SER A 137 -14.75 6.07 14.70
N LEU A 138 -13.47 6.33 14.38
CA LEU A 138 -12.37 5.40 14.66
C LEU A 138 -11.56 5.74 15.92
N TYR A 139 -11.65 6.98 16.40
CA TYR A 139 -10.99 7.45 17.62
C TYR A 139 -12.04 7.90 18.65
N PRO A 140 -12.29 7.12 19.71
CA PRO A 140 -13.23 7.49 20.77
C PRO A 140 -12.73 8.61 21.69
#